data_AF-A0A2D5LUE2-F1
#
_entry.id   AF-A0A2D5LUE2-F1
#
_cell.length_a   1.000
_cell.length_b   1.000
_cell.length_c   1.000
_cell.angle_alpha   90.00
_cell.angle_beta   90.00
_cell.angle_gamma   90.00
#
_symmetry.space_group_name_H-M   'P 1'
#
loop_
_entity.id
_entity.type
_entity.pdbx_description
1 polymer ?
#
loop_
_entity_poly.entity_id
_entity_poly.type
_entity_poly.pdbx_seq_one_letter_code
_entity_poly.pdbx_strand_id
1 'polypeptide(L)'
;MNKNCENKNCSERGFKEVLVRDKKNKEYKVLCIHHYEQYIKKQNLKCDWALCTELGEFKAPAKTSGEFLWFCEEHIKEYNKKWDFFEGMSQAEIEDFIFKDIVGHRKTQKFGSRDNFFHKLWNNAIEDELLNITKFKNTLQENHKYTEKQILALKKMELKPGISWMAIKEQFKKLVKKYHPDINAGDKKYEEKLKEITIAYSYLKTSLSDKQKVTKE
;
A
#
# COMPACT_ATOMS: atom_id res chain seq x y z
N MET A 1 -12.43 24.59 12.73
CA MET A 1 -11.62 25.73 13.23
C MET A 1 -11.45 26.71 12.08
N ASN A 2 -12.06 27.89 12.17
CA ASN A 2 -11.92 28.92 11.13
C ASN A 2 -10.50 29.48 11.22
N LYS A 3 -9.67 29.16 10.23
CA LYS A 3 -8.29 29.66 10.14
C LYS A 3 -8.33 31.17 9.87
N ASN A 4 -7.37 31.92 10.41
CA ASN A 4 -7.20 33.33 10.09
C ASN A 4 -6.52 33.48 8.72
N CYS A 5 -6.64 34.67 8.13
CA CYS A 5 -5.92 35.00 6.91
C CYS A 5 -4.40 34.88 7.12
N GLU A 6 -3.72 34.14 6.24
CA GLU A 6 -2.28 33.92 6.29
C GLU A 6 -1.49 35.04 5.58
N ASN A 7 -2.15 36.15 5.23
CA ASN A 7 -1.44 37.30 4.66
C ASN A 7 -0.71 38.08 5.75
N LYS A 8 0.53 38.51 5.45
CA LYS A 8 1.33 39.32 6.39
C LYS A 8 0.55 40.62 6.63
N ASN A 9 0.20 40.88 7.89
CA ASN A 9 -0.55 42.06 8.36
C ASN A 9 -2.08 41.99 8.21
N CYS A 10 -2.69 40.80 8.12
CA CYS A 10 -4.15 40.65 8.13
C CYS A 10 -4.64 39.94 9.39
N SER A 11 -5.55 40.57 10.13
CA SER A 11 -6.21 39.99 11.31
C SER A 11 -7.62 39.46 11.02
N GLU A 12 -8.03 39.47 9.76
CA GLU A 12 -9.36 39.02 9.34
C GLU A 12 -9.45 37.50 9.29
N ARG A 13 -10.69 37.00 9.40
CA ARG A 13 -10.99 35.57 9.26
C ARG A 13 -10.72 35.12 7.83
N GLY A 14 -10.22 33.89 7.70
CA GLY A 14 -10.06 33.24 6.41
C GLY A 14 -11.41 33.02 5.73
N PHE A 15 -11.48 33.38 4.46
CA PHE A 15 -12.65 33.19 3.59
C PHE A 15 -12.49 31.96 2.70
N LYS A 16 -11.36 31.87 1.96
CA LYS A 16 -11.12 30.82 0.96
C LYS A 16 -9.66 30.41 0.92
N GLU A 17 -9.42 29.12 0.68
CA GLU A 17 -8.08 28.57 0.42
C GLU A 17 -7.71 28.75 -1.06
N VAL A 18 -6.57 29.36 -1.33
CA VAL A 18 -6.04 29.58 -2.69
C VAL A 18 -4.76 28.80 -2.92
N LEU A 19 -4.61 28.21 -4.11
CA LEU A 19 -3.40 27.48 -4.48
C LEU A 19 -2.24 28.46 -4.74
N VAL A 20 -1.11 28.27 -4.05
CA VAL A 20 0.10 29.07 -4.28
C VAL A 20 0.84 28.52 -5.50
N ARG A 21 0.78 29.25 -6.62
CA ARG A 21 1.36 28.83 -7.92
C ARG A 21 2.89 28.74 -7.92
N ASP A 22 3.56 29.54 -7.10
CA ASP A 22 5.04 29.69 -7.12
C ASP A 22 5.81 28.58 -6.40
N LYS A 23 5.11 27.60 -5.80
CA LYS A 23 5.75 26.53 -5.03
C LYS A 23 5.54 25.18 -5.69
N LYS A 24 6.58 24.33 -5.64
CA LYS A 24 6.59 22.97 -6.22
C LYS A 24 5.55 22.01 -5.60
N ASN A 25 4.97 22.38 -4.46
CA ASN A 25 4.00 21.59 -3.72
C ASN A 25 2.59 22.19 -3.86
N LYS A 26 1.54 21.36 -3.73
CA LYS A 26 0.13 21.80 -3.61
C LYS A 26 -0.11 22.55 -2.29
N GLU A 27 0.59 23.67 -2.10
CA GLU A 27 0.47 24.51 -0.93
C GLU A 27 -0.70 25.47 -1.13
N TYR A 28 -1.65 25.39 -0.20
CA TYR A 28 -2.81 26.26 -0.16
C TYR A 28 -2.57 27.33 0.90
N LYS A 29 -2.95 28.56 0.58
CA LYS A 29 -2.92 29.70 1.50
C LYS A 29 -4.34 30.11 1.84
N VAL A 30 -4.65 30.28 3.11
CA VAL A 30 -5.97 30.79 3.53
C VAL A 30 -5.97 32.31 3.44
N LEU A 31 -6.86 32.90 2.64
CA LEU A 31 -6.98 34.35 2.48
C LEU A 31 -8.36 34.84 2.92
N CYS A 32 -8.44 36.07 3.46
CA CYS A 32 -9.70 36.79 3.63
C CYS A 32 -10.24 37.28 2.27
N ILE A 33 -11.48 37.78 2.25
CA ILE A 33 -12.18 38.25 1.04
C ILE A 33 -11.34 39.30 0.29
N HIS A 34 -10.86 40.33 1.01
CA HIS A 34 -10.11 41.42 0.39
C HIS A 34 -8.79 40.94 -0.25
N HIS A 35 -8.04 40.10 0.47
CA HIS A 35 -6.78 39.58 -0.05
C HIS A 35 -6.97 38.54 -1.15
N TYR A 36 -8.10 37.81 -1.14
CA TYR A 36 -8.50 36.93 -2.23
C TYR A 36 -8.72 37.72 -3.53
N GLU A 37 -9.50 38.80 -3.48
CA GLU A 37 -9.74 39.66 -4.65
C GLU A 37 -8.46 40.28 -5.19
N GLN A 38 -7.56 40.76 -4.32
CA GLN A 38 -6.25 41.27 -4.73
C GLN A 38 -5.41 40.18 -5.39
N TYR A 39 -5.41 38.96 -4.86
CA TYR A 39 -4.69 37.83 -5.43
C TYR A 39 -5.20 37.49 -6.84
N ILE A 40 -6.52 37.39 -7.02
CA ILE A 40 -7.14 37.10 -8.32
C ILE A 40 -6.83 38.22 -9.33
N LYS A 41 -6.99 39.49 -8.94
CA LYS A 41 -6.62 40.64 -9.79
C LYS A 41 -5.15 40.62 -10.20
N LYS A 42 -4.25 40.23 -9.29
CA LYS A 42 -2.81 40.10 -9.60
C LYS A 42 -2.52 38.98 -10.61
N GLN A 43 -3.24 37.86 -10.53
CA GLN A 43 -3.05 36.74 -11.46
C GLN A 43 -3.55 37.08 -12.87
N ASN A 44 -4.56 37.95 -13.00
CA ASN A 44 -5.10 38.48 -14.26
C ASN A 44 -5.33 37.40 -15.35
N LEU A 45 -5.74 36.20 -14.94
CA LEU A 45 -6.08 35.14 -15.88
C LEU A 45 -7.51 35.37 -16.36
N LYS A 46 -7.70 35.36 -17.67
CA LYS A 46 -9.02 35.33 -18.28
C LYS A 46 -9.52 33.89 -18.33
N CYS A 47 -10.83 33.74 -18.37
CA CYS A 47 -11.45 32.45 -18.65
C CYS A 47 -11.05 31.97 -20.05
N ASP A 48 -10.63 30.71 -20.18
CA ASP A 48 -10.27 30.09 -21.46
C ASP A 48 -11.50 29.70 -22.30
N TRP A 49 -12.71 29.93 -21.80
CA TRP A 49 -13.93 29.66 -22.54
C TRP A 49 -14.17 30.67 -23.66
N ALA A 50 -14.70 30.20 -24.79
CA ALA A 50 -14.95 31.05 -25.95
C ALA A 50 -15.88 32.23 -25.58
N LEU A 51 -15.44 33.46 -25.92
CA LEU A 51 -16.18 34.70 -25.72
C LEU A 51 -16.43 35.09 -24.25
N CYS A 52 -15.71 34.50 -23.29
CA CYS A 52 -15.81 34.90 -21.88
C CYS A 52 -14.74 35.96 -21.53
N THR A 53 -15.17 37.06 -20.92
CA THR A 53 -14.27 38.13 -20.42
C THR A 53 -14.06 38.09 -18.91
N GLU A 54 -14.65 37.10 -18.23
CA GLU A 54 -14.51 36.94 -16.77
C GLU A 54 -13.13 36.40 -16.37
N LEU A 55 -12.83 36.50 -15.08
CA LEU A 55 -11.58 36.03 -14.50
C LEU A 55 -11.60 34.51 -14.30
N GLY A 56 -10.53 33.85 -14.71
CA GLY A 56 -10.31 32.41 -14.56
C GLY A 56 -9.77 32.08 -13.16
N GLU A 57 -10.65 31.72 -12.23
CA GLU A 57 -10.28 31.35 -10.87
C GLU A 57 -9.97 29.85 -10.73
N PHE A 58 -10.67 29.01 -11.49
CA PHE A 58 -10.69 27.56 -11.31
C PHE A 58 -9.81 26.86 -12.33
N LYS A 59 -8.95 25.97 -11.84
CA LYS A 59 -8.04 25.16 -12.66
C LYS A 59 -8.72 23.85 -13.07
N ALA A 60 -8.66 23.51 -14.36
CA ALA A 60 -9.14 22.24 -14.90
C ALA A 60 -8.05 21.54 -15.73
N PRO A 61 -7.99 20.20 -15.76
CA PRO A 61 -7.10 19.46 -16.65
C PRO A 61 -7.55 19.62 -18.10
N ALA A 62 -6.62 19.85 -19.03
CA ALA A 62 -6.89 19.77 -20.46
C ALA A 62 -6.95 18.30 -20.93
N LYS A 63 -7.57 18.04 -22.09
CA LYS A 63 -7.53 16.71 -22.73
C LYS A 63 -6.11 16.34 -23.20
N THR A 64 -5.29 17.34 -23.53
CA THR A 64 -3.87 17.20 -23.81
C THR A 64 -3.10 16.98 -22.51
N SER A 65 -2.33 15.89 -22.46
CA SER A 65 -1.60 15.51 -21.25
C SER A 65 -0.62 16.60 -20.81
N GLY A 66 -0.83 17.16 -19.61
CA GLY A 66 0.10 18.09 -18.96
C GLY A 66 -0.27 19.57 -19.03
N GLU A 67 -1.30 19.92 -19.80
CA GLU A 67 -1.80 21.29 -19.89
C GLU A 67 -3.00 21.50 -18.94
N PHE A 68 -3.16 22.73 -18.46
CA PHE A 68 -4.25 23.11 -17.57
C PHE A 68 -4.92 24.37 -18.09
N LEU A 69 -6.25 24.35 -18.07
CA LEU A 69 -7.12 25.46 -18.44
C LEU A 69 -7.66 26.17 -17.20
N TRP A 70 -8.01 27.43 -17.34
CA TRP A 70 -8.56 28.27 -16.29
C TRP A 70 -9.95 28.78 -16.67
N PHE A 71 -10.92 28.56 -15.79
CA PHE A 71 -12.32 28.90 -16.02
C PHE A 71 -12.89 29.77 -14.91
N CYS A 72 -13.93 30.55 -15.23
CA CYS A 72 -14.79 31.19 -14.23
C CYS A 72 -15.74 30.16 -13.59
N GLU A 73 -16.52 30.58 -12.59
CA GLU A 73 -17.40 29.66 -11.84
C GLU A 73 -18.48 29.00 -12.71
N GLU A 74 -19.00 29.71 -13.71
CA GLU A 74 -20.03 29.17 -14.59
C GLU A 74 -19.44 28.12 -15.54
N HIS A 75 -18.35 28.47 -16.22
CA HIS A 75 -17.73 27.59 -17.21
C HIS A 75 -17.05 26.37 -16.60
N ILE A 76 -16.50 26.44 -15.38
CA ILE A 76 -15.96 25.25 -14.73
C ILE A 76 -17.05 24.21 -14.43
N LYS A 77 -18.28 24.65 -14.09
CA LYS A 77 -19.42 23.75 -13.87
C LYS A 77 -19.82 23.07 -15.17
N GLU A 78 -19.85 23.80 -16.28
CA GLU A 78 -20.12 23.21 -17.60
C GLU A 78 -19.01 22.25 -18.04
N TYR A 79 -17.75 22.61 -17.82
CA TYR A 79 -16.60 21.78 -18.14
C TYR A 79 -16.64 20.47 -17.36
N ASN A 80 -16.82 20.53 -16.04
CA ASN A 80 -16.88 19.34 -15.18
C ASN A 80 -18.08 18.44 -15.51
N LYS A 81 -19.22 19.01 -15.93
CA LYS A 81 -20.37 18.22 -16.39
C LYS A 81 -20.08 17.42 -17.65
N LYS A 82 -19.25 17.97 -18.54
CA LYS A 82 -18.84 17.33 -19.81
C LYS A 82 -17.59 16.47 -19.66
N TRP A 83 -16.92 16.51 -18.51
CA TRP A 83 -15.67 15.82 -18.29
C TRP A 83 -15.90 14.34 -18.05
N ASP A 84 -15.36 13.50 -18.93
CA ASP A 84 -15.30 12.06 -18.75
C ASP A 84 -13.83 11.64 -18.59
N PHE A 85 -13.49 11.15 -17.39
CA PHE A 85 -12.14 10.68 -17.08
C PHE A 85 -11.75 9.44 -17.89
N PHE A 86 -12.72 8.62 -18.26
CA PHE A 86 -12.51 7.37 -19.00
C PHE A 86 -12.67 7.55 -20.52
N GLU A 87 -12.79 8.79 -21.00
CA GLU A 87 -12.87 9.09 -22.43
C GLU A 87 -11.64 8.53 -23.16
N GLY A 88 -11.86 7.58 -24.07
CA GLY A 88 -10.80 6.92 -24.84
C GLY A 88 -10.17 5.69 -24.19
N MET A 89 -10.61 5.28 -22.99
CA MET A 89 -10.23 3.99 -22.41
C MET A 89 -11.16 2.87 -22.91
N SER A 90 -10.60 1.68 -23.09
CA SER A 90 -11.37 0.46 -23.34
C SER A 90 -12.05 -0.04 -22.06
N GLN A 91 -13.13 -0.83 -22.22
CA GLN A 91 -13.84 -1.41 -21.08
C GLN A 91 -12.91 -2.22 -20.15
N ALA A 92 -11.95 -2.96 -20.72
CA ALA A 92 -10.98 -3.74 -19.95
C ALA A 92 -10.02 -2.86 -19.12
N GLU A 93 -9.62 -1.71 -19.65
CA GLU A 93 -8.76 -0.76 -18.94
C GLU A 93 -9.51 -0.07 -17.80
N ILE A 94 -10.81 0.23 -18.01
CA ILE A 94 -11.69 0.77 -16.96
C ILE A 94 -11.82 -0.24 -15.82
N GLU A 95 -12.07 -1.51 -16.14
CA GLU A 95 -12.18 -2.58 -15.13
C GLU A 95 -10.88 -2.79 -14.35
N ASP A 96 -9.73 -2.78 -15.03
CA ASP A 96 -8.42 -2.87 -14.38
C ASP A 96 -8.12 -1.66 -13.49
N PHE A 97 -8.51 -0.45 -13.92
CA PHE A 97 -8.40 0.76 -13.10
C PHE A 97 -9.25 0.63 -11.82
N ILE A 98 -10.53 0.23 -11.95
CA ILE A 98 -11.42 0.00 -10.80
C ILE A 98 -10.83 -1.05 -9.86
N PHE A 99 -10.33 -2.16 -10.40
CA PHE A 99 -9.69 -3.20 -9.60
C PHE A 99 -8.48 -2.66 -8.83
N LYS A 100 -7.65 -1.84 -9.48
CA LYS A 100 -6.50 -1.18 -8.86
C LYS A 100 -6.92 -0.20 -7.77
N ASP A 101 -7.96 0.59 -7.97
CA ASP A 101 -8.49 1.52 -6.97
C ASP A 101 -8.93 0.79 -5.68
N ILE A 102 -9.61 -0.36 -5.82
CA ILE A 102 -10.01 -1.21 -4.70
C ILE A 102 -8.81 -1.62 -3.85
N VAL A 103 -7.68 -1.94 -4.49
CA VAL A 103 -6.45 -2.36 -3.81
C VAL A 103 -5.52 -1.18 -3.47
N GLY A 104 -5.95 0.06 -3.71
CA GLY A 104 -5.18 1.28 -3.48
C GLY A 104 -3.93 1.38 -4.36
N HIS A 105 -4.03 0.94 -5.61
CA HIS A 105 -2.96 0.83 -6.61
C HIS A 105 -1.72 0.07 -6.14
N ARG A 106 -1.86 -0.77 -5.10
CA ARG A 106 -0.79 -1.66 -4.66
C ARG A 106 -0.68 -2.79 -5.66
N LYS A 107 0.55 -3.11 -6.08
CA LYS A 107 0.82 -4.29 -6.91
C LYS A 107 0.41 -5.53 -6.14
N THR A 108 -0.75 -6.09 -6.44
CA THR A 108 -1.19 -7.37 -5.91
C THR A 108 -0.60 -8.46 -6.80
N GLN A 109 0.09 -9.42 -6.18
CA GLN A 109 0.64 -10.55 -6.90
C GLN A 109 -0.35 -11.71 -6.80
N LYS A 110 -0.55 -12.42 -7.92
CA LYS A 110 -1.25 -13.69 -7.89
C LYS A 110 -0.45 -14.64 -7.01
N PHE A 111 -1.13 -15.36 -6.13
CA PHE A 111 -0.50 -16.39 -5.33
C PHE A 111 0.11 -17.43 -6.28
N GLY A 112 1.41 -17.69 -6.17
CA GLY A 112 2.15 -18.58 -7.09
C GLY A 112 2.86 -17.89 -8.26
N SER A 113 2.78 -16.56 -8.42
CA SER A 113 3.66 -15.86 -9.37
C SER A 113 5.12 -16.05 -8.95
N ARG A 114 6.03 -16.30 -9.91
CA ARG A 114 7.48 -16.48 -9.70
C ARG A 114 8.16 -15.31 -8.97
N ASP A 115 7.50 -14.17 -8.86
CA ASP A 115 8.08 -12.94 -8.35
C ASP A 115 8.05 -12.84 -6.81
N ASN A 116 9.22 -13.09 -6.24
CA ASN A 116 9.77 -12.50 -5.02
C ASN A 116 9.21 -12.91 -3.65
N PHE A 117 7.91 -13.07 -3.40
CA PHE A 117 7.46 -13.43 -2.02
C PHE A 117 7.89 -14.85 -1.62
N PHE A 118 7.55 -15.83 -2.46
CA PHE A 118 7.97 -17.22 -2.26
C PHE A 118 9.48 -17.38 -2.51
N HIS A 119 10.02 -16.84 -3.59
CA HIS A 119 11.46 -16.92 -3.86
C HIS A 119 12.31 -16.33 -2.72
N LYS A 120 11.92 -15.19 -2.12
CA LYS A 120 12.62 -14.61 -0.96
C LYS A 120 12.43 -15.43 0.31
N LEU A 121 11.23 -15.95 0.57
CA LEU A 121 11.00 -16.86 1.70
C LEU A 121 11.80 -18.17 1.57
N TRP A 122 11.88 -18.72 0.36
CA TRP A 122 12.53 -19.99 0.07
C TRP A 122 14.05 -19.85 -0.01
N ASN A 123 14.57 -18.81 -0.65
CA ASN A 123 16.01 -18.52 -0.66
C ASN A 123 16.52 -18.27 0.75
N ASN A 124 15.82 -17.47 1.55
CA ASN A 124 16.24 -17.22 2.94
C ASN A 124 16.10 -18.47 3.82
N ALA A 125 15.11 -19.34 3.57
CA ALA A 125 14.96 -20.59 4.33
C ALA A 125 16.01 -21.65 3.98
N ILE A 126 16.53 -21.63 2.73
CA ILE A 126 17.57 -22.54 2.23
C ILE A 126 18.98 -21.99 2.51
N GLU A 127 19.23 -20.68 2.41
CA GLU A 127 20.54 -20.06 2.70
C GLU A 127 20.95 -20.20 4.17
N ASP A 128 19.98 -20.24 5.09
CA ASP A 128 20.18 -20.57 6.51
C ASP A 128 20.79 -21.97 6.74
N GLU A 129 20.86 -22.82 5.71
CA GLU A 129 21.37 -24.20 5.77
C GLU A 129 22.90 -24.31 5.58
N LEU A 130 23.60 -23.25 5.16
CA LEU A 130 25.07 -23.30 4.99
C LEU A 130 25.87 -22.70 6.16
N LEU A 131 25.28 -21.85 7.00
CA LEU A 131 26.06 -21.06 7.97
C LEU A 131 26.05 -21.57 9.42
N ASN A 132 25.15 -22.48 9.82
CA ASN A 132 24.96 -22.78 11.26
C ASN A 132 24.96 -24.27 11.67
N ILE A 133 25.33 -25.20 10.79
CA ILE A 133 25.41 -26.64 11.13
C ILE A 133 26.58 -26.96 12.08
N THR A 134 27.61 -26.11 12.17
CA THR A 134 28.82 -26.39 12.98
C THR A 134 28.92 -25.64 14.31
N LYS A 135 28.05 -24.65 14.62
CA LYS A 135 28.26 -23.75 15.79
C LYS A 135 27.22 -23.81 16.93
N PHE A 136 26.14 -24.58 16.83
CA PHE A 136 25.13 -24.64 17.90
C PHE A 136 24.91 -26.07 18.39
N LYS A 137 25.95 -26.66 19.00
CA LYS A 137 25.80 -27.89 19.80
C LYS A 137 25.37 -27.62 21.25
N ASN A 138 25.19 -26.37 21.66
CA ASN A 138 24.89 -26.02 23.04
C ASN A 138 23.67 -25.09 23.11
N THR A 139 22.50 -25.63 23.43
CA THR A 139 21.62 -25.14 24.50
C THR A 139 20.43 -26.06 24.65
N LEU A 140 20.17 -26.36 25.91
CA LEU A 140 19.33 -27.44 26.42
C LEU A 140 17.83 -27.16 26.23
N GLN A 141 17.08 -28.26 26.33
CA GLN A 141 15.63 -28.32 26.32
C GLN A 141 14.98 -27.32 27.27
N GLU A 142 14.05 -26.52 26.75
CA GLU A 142 13.04 -25.85 27.59
C GLU A 142 11.64 -26.34 27.20
N ASN A 143 10.98 -26.98 28.16
CA ASN A 143 9.59 -27.39 28.09
C ASN A 143 8.67 -26.16 28.13
N HIS A 144 8.54 -25.45 27.00
CA HIS A 144 7.59 -24.34 26.91
C HIS A 144 6.17 -24.88 26.70
N LYS A 145 5.25 -24.48 27.59
CA LYS A 145 3.80 -24.65 27.37
C LYS A 145 3.39 -23.83 26.15
N TYR A 146 2.88 -24.50 25.12
CA TYR A 146 2.34 -23.88 23.91
C TYR A 146 0.95 -23.31 24.18
N THR A 147 0.63 -22.15 23.59
CA THR A 147 -0.73 -21.62 23.60
C THR A 147 -1.65 -22.42 22.68
N GLU A 148 -2.97 -22.34 22.86
CA GLU A 148 -3.96 -23.06 22.03
C GLU A 148 -3.77 -22.80 20.53
N LYS A 149 -3.49 -21.55 20.15
CA LYS A 149 -3.21 -21.15 18.77
C LYS A 149 -1.91 -21.78 18.23
N GLN A 150 -0.89 -21.93 19.08
CA GLN A 150 0.36 -22.61 18.70
C GLN A 150 0.15 -24.12 18.52
N ILE A 151 -0.67 -24.74 19.37
CA ILE A 151 -1.04 -26.16 19.24
C ILE A 151 -1.80 -26.39 17.92
N LEU A 152 -2.71 -25.49 17.56
CA LEU A 152 -3.41 -25.55 16.27
C LEU A 152 -2.44 -25.43 15.08
N ALA A 153 -1.47 -24.51 15.16
CA ALA A 153 -0.44 -24.37 14.12
C ALA A 153 0.46 -25.61 14.01
N LEU A 154 0.86 -26.21 15.14
CA LEU A 154 1.61 -27.47 15.17
C LEU A 154 0.80 -28.62 14.57
N LYS A 155 -0.50 -28.70 14.86
CA LYS A 155 -1.40 -29.70 14.29
C LYS A 155 -1.50 -29.58 12.76
N LYS A 156 -1.55 -28.35 12.23
CA LYS A 156 -1.53 -28.09 10.77
C LYS A 156 -0.21 -28.52 10.11
N MET A 157 0.88 -28.55 10.86
CA MET A 157 2.19 -29.04 10.40
C MET A 157 2.43 -30.54 10.72
N GLU A 158 1.41 -31.25 11.22
CA GLU A 158 1.49 -32.67 11.61
C GLU A 158 2.50 -32.93 12.75
N LEU A 159 2.66 -31.98 13.67
CA LEU A 159 3.62 -32.03 14.78
C LEU A 159 2.94 -32.19 16.14
N LYS A 160 3.60 -32.89 17.06
CA LYS A 160 3.19 -32.99 18.46
C LYS A 160 3.63 -31.75 19.26
N PRO A 161 2.90 -31.37 20.33
CA PRO A 161 3.39 -30.37 21.29
C PRO A 161 4.66 -30.86 21.99
N GLY A 162 5.59 -29.95 22.28
CA GLY A 162 6.86 -30.25 22.97
C GLY A 162 8.06 -30.48 22.05
N ILE A 163 7.91 -30.19 20.76
CA ILE A 163 8.96 -30.42 19.76
C ILE A 163 9.90 -29.21 19.64
N SER A 164 11.21 -29.47 19.61
CA SER A 164 12.24 -28.45 19.42
C SER A 164 12.04 -27.65 18.13
N TRP A 165 12.43 -26.38 18.14
CA TRP A 165 12.42 -25.50 16.97
C TRP A 165 13.10 -26.12 15.75
N MET A 166 14.17 -26.89 15.96
CA MET A 166 14.88 -27.60 14.89
C MET A 166 13.98 -28.60 14.15
N ALA A 167 13.20 -29.38 14.90
CA ALA A 167 12.31 -30.39 14.33
C ALA A 167 11.08 -29.74 13.64
N ILE A 168 10.62 -28.57 14.12
CA ILE A 168 9.61 -27.77 13.42
C ILE A 168 10.14 -27.33 12.04
N LYS A 169 11.39 -26.85 11.98
CA LYS A 169 12.05 -26.44 10.72
C LYS A 169 12.25 -27.61 9.77
N GLU A 170 12.66 -28.78 10.27
CA GLU A 170 12.84 -29.98 9.46
C GLU A 170 11.53 -30.48 8.86
N GLN A 171 10.46 -30.51 9.65
CA GLN A 171 9.14 -30.92 9.16
C GLN A 171 8.58 -29.93 8.13
N PHE A 172 8.77 -28.62 8.35
CA PHE A 172 8.43 -27.61 7.35
C PHE A 172 9.13 -27.91 6.01
N LYS A 173 10.45 -28.20 6.04
CA LYS A 173 11.21 -28.55 4.83
C LYS A 173 10.64 -29.77 4.11
N LYS A 174 10.24 -30.81 4.84
CA LYS A 174 9.63 -32.03 4.28
C LYS A 174 8.31 -31.72 3.59
N LEU A 175 7.44 -30.96 4.25
CA LEU A 175 6.12 -30.59 3.71
C LEU A 175 6.22 -29.67 2.49
N VAL A 176 7.17 -28.73 2.54
CA VAL A 176 7.45 -27.76 1.48
C VAL A 176 7.95 -28.46 0.21
N LYS A 177 8.86 -29.43 0.33
CA LYS A 177 9.29 -30.27 -0.79
C LYS A 177 8.14 -31.11 -1.36
N LYS A 178 7.28 -31.64 -0.47
CA LYS A 178 6.12 -32.47 -0.88
C LYS A 178 5.09 -31.66 -1.66
N TYR A 179 4.82 -30.43 -1.25
CA TYR A 179 3.76 -29.58 -1.82
C TYR A 179 4.29 -28.47 -2.74
N HIS A 180 5.52 -28.59 -3.25
CA HIS A 180 6.09 -27.59 -4.15
C HIS A 180 5.28 -27.48 -5.45
N PRO A 181 4.95 -26.26 -5.93
CA PRO A 181 4.21 -26.07 -7.17
C PRO A 181 4.91 -26.68 -8.40
N ASP A 182 6.23 -26.52 -8.53
CA ASP A 182 7.03 -27.16 -9.61
C ASP A 182 6.95 -28.69 -9.64
N ILE A 183 6.86 -29.37 -8.49
CA ILE A 183 6.76 -30.85 -8.43
C ILE A 183 5.32 -31.30 -8.71
N ASN A 184 4.33 -30.48 -8.33
CA ASN A 184 2.91 -30.81 -8.41
C ASN A 184 2.19 -30.06 -9.55
N ALA A 185 2.92 -29.58 -10.55
CA ALA A 185 2.41 -28.90 -11.75
C ALA A 185 1.36 -27.78 -11.49
N GLY A 186 1.42 -27.11 -10.33
CA GLY A 186 0.49 -26.03 -9.97
C GLY A 186 -0.91 -26.48 -9.52
N ASP A 187 -1.07 -27.71 -9.02
CA ASP A 187 -2.35 -28.19 -8.48
C ASP A 187 -2.88 -27.32 -7.32
N LYS A 188 -4.09 -26.76 -7.50
CA LYS A 188 -4.72 -25.81 -6.56
C LYS A 188 -4.89 -26.37 -5.15
N LYS A 189 -5.15 -27.67 -5.01
CA LYS A 189 -5.31 -28.34 -3.70
C LYS A 189 -4.01 -28.39 -2.91
N TYR A 190 -2.88 -28.60 -3.57
CA TYR A 190 -1.57 -28.63 -2.92
C TYR A 190 -1.06 -27.23 -2.62
N GLU A 191 -1.40 -26.27 -3.47
CA GLU A 191 -1.18 -24.84 -3.22
C GLU A 191 -1.92 -24.36 -1.96
N GLU A 192 -3.18 -24.73 -1.79
CA GLU A 192 -3.97 -24.40 -0.59
C GLU A 192 -3.37 -25.02 0.68
N LYS A 193 -2.93 -26.28 0.63
CA LYS A 193 -2.22 -26.90 1.76
C LYS A 193 -0.91 -26.19 2.07
N LEU A 194 -0.12 -25.83 1.06
CA LEU A 194 1.13 -25.11 1.25
C LEU A 194 0.91 -23.72 1.87
N LYS A 195 -0.19 -23.02 1.53
CA LYS A 195 -0.61 -21.76 2.18
C LYS A 195 -0.78 -21.96 3.68
N GLU A 196 -1.59 -22.93 4.06
CA GLU A 196 -1.90 -23.21 5.47
C GLU A 196 -0.64 -23.53 6.27
N ILE A 197 0.25 -24.33 5.70
CA ILE A 197 1.53 -24.72 6.31
C ILE A 197 2.46 -23.50 6.45
N THR A 198 2.53 -22.63 5.44
CA THR A 198 3.39 -21.43 5.48
C THR A 198 2.92 -20.42 6.52
N ILE A 199 1.61 -20.19 6.59
CA ILE A 199 0.99 -19.31 7.60
C ILE A 199 1.27 -19.87 9.00
N ALA A 200 1.04 -21.17 9.21
CA ALA A 200 1.33 -21.84 10.48
C ALA A 200 2.81 -21.70 10.89
N TYR A 201 3.75 -21.92 9.96
CA TYR A 201 5.18 -21.77 10.21
C TYR A 201 5.56 -20.33 10.54
N SER A 202 5.07 -19.33 9.81
CA SER A 202 5.35 -17.91 10.10
C SER A 202 4.87 -17.50 11.49
N TYR A 203 3.70 -18.00 11.90
CA TYR A 203 3.13 -17.74 13.22
C TYR A 203 3.96 -18.39 14.33
N LEU A 204 4.44 -19.63 14.12
CA LEU A 204 5.34 -20.29 15.06
C LEU A 204 6.70 -19.57 15.13
N LYS A 205 7.22 -19.08 14.00
CA LYS A 205 8.48 -18.33 13.95
C LYS A 205 8.43 -17.03 14.75
N THR A 206 7.40 -16.21 14.55
CA THR A 206 7.26 -14.96 15.31
C THR A 206 7.01 -15.24 16.79
N SER A 207 6.03 -16.09 17.09
CA SER A 207 5.64 -16.35 18.48
C SER A 207 6.70 -17.05 19.33
N LEU A 208 7.61 -17.83 18.73
CA LEU A 208 8.73 -18.45 19.43
C LEU A 208 9.97 -17.54 19.46
N SER A 209 10.20 -16.72 18.41
CA SER A 209 11.30 -15.75 18.39
C SER A 209 11.07 -14.58 19.36
N ASP A 210 9.82 -14.16 19.57
CA ASP A 210 9.48 -13.07 20.50
C ASP A 210 9.67 -13.50 21.97
N LYS A 211 9.43 -14.78 22.29
CA LYS A 211 9.68 -15.33 23.63
C LYS A 211 11.16 -15.33 24.03
N GLN A 212 12.09 -15.46 23.06
CA GLN A 212 13.54 -15.42 23.32
C GLN A 212 14.08 -14.02 23.66
N LYS A 213 13.32 -12.95 23.38
CA LYS A 213 13.69 -11.57 23.75
C LYS A 213 13.28 -11.21 25.18
N VAL A 214 12.16 -11.76 25.66
CA VAL A 214 11.59 -11.45 26.99
C VAL A 214 12.39 -12.10 28.13
N THR A 215 13.17 -13.15 27.87
CA THR A 215 13.99 -13.84 28.89
C THR A 215 15.40 -13.23 29.06
N LYS A 216 15.68 -12.07 28.47
CA LYS A 216 17.00 -11.40 28.48
C LYS A 216 17.01 -10.02 29.14
N GLU A 217 15.93 -9.61 29.79
CA GLU A 217 15.87 -8.42 30.64
C GLU A 217 15.88 -8.80 32.12
#